data_AF-A0A0F4QVA5-F1
#
_entry.id   AF-A0A0F4QVA5-F1
#
_cell.length_a   1.000
_cell.length_b   1.000
_cell.length_c   1.000
_cell.angle_alpha   90.00
_cell.angle_beta   90.00
_cell.angle_gamma   90.00
#
_symmetry.space_group_name_H-M   'P 1'
#
loop_
_entity.id
_entity.type
_entity.pdbx_description
1 polymer ?
#
loop_
_entity_poly.entity_id
_entity_poly.type
_entity_poly.pdbx_seq_one_letter_code
_entity_poly.pdbx_strand_id
1 'polypeptide(L)'
;MTLLLSSLLITHTSIAAPAGKTLMSRGQVVATASDSAAQRTLKRRSPVFDVDVVNTGQQSNAQLRMQDGALIALKENTQLIINEYTGASEEDGSVVMELVTGGLRTITGKIKGNKDNYQLRTPVGSIGIRGTHYEVEWQSNTLLLAVWDGTIEVDINDEPLLLGQEGNFSFATVSQSGEVTPLLAPPQQLSRLTPSAQAATSGSDPDAQDDAANASGTSDLDDAPGETTTLAIAQTPVATAPATEAAFEAALPDVGRDISENSFITEENLDTVGIDPLEDLLAERTGTALYSQLERAEFSSSAGAVSNIQMQINVDFDNGTVPQGVLSFNDQQGEWFAAFNGLIDANGMTLGVNFASHGQNLAEGTIDTQFSDELNKLRGNFNLNEIDEPSVTASGLFILSQP
;
A
#
# COMPACT_ATOMS: atom_id res chain seq x y z
N MET A 1 -24.04 -20.95 -68.39
CA MET A 1 -24.68 -20.40 -67.17
C MET A 1 -23.70 -20.62 -66.04
N THR A 2 -22.93 -19.60 -65.71
CA THR A 2 -21.81 -19.65 -64.76
C THR A 2 -22.34 -19.24 -63.40
N LEU A 3 -22.39 -20.16 -62.44
CA LEU A 3 -22.75 -19.83 -61.05
C LEU A 3 -21.52 -19.25 -60.35
N LEU A 4 -21.60 -17.97 -59.95
CA LEU A 4 -20.68 -17.38 -58.97
C LEU A 4 -21.06 -17.85 -57.57
N LEU A 5 -20.12 -18.52 -56.90
CA LEU A 5 -20.22 -18.89 -55.49
C LEU A 5 -19.59 -17.75 -54.67
N SER A 6 -20.43 -16.92 -54.05
CA SER A 6 -19.99 -15.82 -53.18
C SER A 6 -19.61 -16.38 -51.82
N SER A 7 -18.31 -16.44 -51.52
CA SER A 7 -17.78 -16.83 -50.21
C SER A 7 -17.98 -15.69 -49.20
N LEU A 8 -18.75 -15.94 -48.15
CA LEU A 8 -19.01 -15.00 -47.07
C LEU A 8 -17.89 -15.13 -46.02
N LEU A 9 -16.96 -14.17 -45.99
CA LEU A 9 -15.96 -14.09 -44.93
C LEU A 9 -16.63 -13.64 -43.62
N ILE A 10 -16.68 -14.54 -42.64
CA ILE A 10 -17.09 -14.20 -41.27
C ILE A 10 -15.86 -13.66 -40.54
N THR A 11 -15.74 -12.34 -40.45
CA THR A 11 -14.72 -11.70 -39.61
C THR A 11 -15.08 -11.95 -38.14
N HIS A 12 -14.25 -12.71 -37.42
CA HIS A 12 -14.39 -12.86 -35.98
C HIS A 12 -13.87 -11.59 -35.32
N THR A 13 -14.78 -10.76 -34.81
CA THR A 13 -14.41 -9.64 -33.94
C THR A 13 -14.14 -10.24 -32.56
N SER A 14 -12.86 -10.40 -32.20
CA SER A 14 -12.50 -10.71 -30.81
C SER A 14 -12.92 -9.52 -29.95
N ILE A 15 -13.78 -9.75 -28.97
CA ILE A 15 -14.20 -8.72 -28.03
C ILE A 15 -13.20 -8.77 -26.88
N ALA A 16 -12.49 -7.67 -26.64
CA ALA A 16 -11.60 -7.51 -25.50
C ALA A 16 -12.31 -7.88 -24.18
N ALA A 17 -11.70 -8.76 -23.39
CA ALA A 17 -12.25 -9.21 -22.11
C ALA A 17 -11.72 -8.35 -20.96
N PRO A 18 -12.53 -8.05 -19.93
CA PRO A 18 -12.04 -7.33 -18.75
C PRO A 18 -10.92 -8.12 -18.06
N ALA A 19 -9.73 -7.52 -17.94
CA ALA A 19 -8.57 -8.09 -17.25
C ALA A 19 -8.39 -7.51 -15.84
N GLY A 20 -8.97 -6.33 -15.58
CA GLY A 20 -8.83 -5.64 -14.31
C GLY A 20 -9.59 -4.33 -14.23
N LYS A 21 -9.29 -3.57 -13.19
CA LYS A 21 -9.85 -2.23 -12.93
C LYS A 21 -8.80 -1.27 -12.40
N THR A 22 -8.91 0.00 -12.75
CA THR A 22 -8.09 1.07 -12.19
C THR A 22 -8.52 1.36 -10.75
N LEU A 23 -7.62 1.19 -9.78
CA LEU A 23 -7.81 1.63 -8.39
C LEU A 23 -7.55 3.13 -8.26
N MET A 24 -6.47 3.61 -8.87
CA MET A 24 -6.02 4.99 -8.82
C MET A 24 -5.49 5.43 -10.18
N SER A 25 -5.73 6.70 -10.51
CA SER A 25 -5.15 7.37 -11.67
C SER A 25 -4.93 8.84 -11.31
N ARG A 26 -3.69 9.31 -11.43
CA ARG A 26 -3.30 10.71 -11.23
C ARG A 26 -2.59 11.22 -12.48
N GLY A 27 -2.90 12.45 -12.88
CA GLY A 27 -2.37 13.04 -14.10
C GLY A 27 -3.01 12.45 -15.36
N GLN A 28 -2.23 12.31 -16.42
CA GLN A 28 -2.67 11.76 -17.69
C GLN A 28 -2.43 10.24 -17.73
N VAL A 29 -3.50 9.46 -17.54
CA VAL A 29 -3.47 8.00 -17.69
C VAL A 29 -4.48 7.57 -18.75
N VAL A 30 -4.03 6.81 -19.73
CA VAL A 30 -4.82 6.44 -20.90
C VAL A 30 -4.61 4.98 -21.25
N ALA A 31 -5.69 4.23 -21.41
CA ALA A 31 -5.66 2.93 -22.08
C ALA A 31 -6.07 3.09 -23.54
N THR A 32 -5.36 2.40 -24.44
CA THR A 32 -5.70 2.30 -25.85
C THR A 32 -5.90 0.82 -26.19
N ALA A 33 -7.07 0.46 -26.68
CA ALA A 33 -7.34 -0.92 -27.08
C ALA A 33 -6.56 -1.26 -28.35
N SER A 34 -5.74 -2.32 -28.31
CA SER A 34 -4.83 -2.69 -29.40
C SER A 34 -5.56 -3.10 -30.70
N ASP A 35 -6.79 -3.59 -30.56
CA ASP A 35 -7.61 -4.14 -31.65
C ASP A 35 -8.37 -3.07 -32.46
N SER A 36 -8.76 -1.98 -31.79
CA SER A 36 -9.68 -0.97 -32.30
C SER A 36 -9.09 0.44 -32.30
N ALA A 37 -7.91 0.61 -31.69
CA ALA A 37 -7.28 1.88 -31.39
C ALA A 37 -8.17 2.84 -30.56
N ALA A 38 -9.21 2.31 -29.91
CA ALA A 38 -10.11 3.09 -29.09
C ALA A 38 -9.37 3.57 -27.84
N GLN A 39 -9.36 4.88 -27.63
CA GLN A 39 -8.65 5.52 -26.52
C GLN A 39 -9.61 5.85 -25.38
N ARG A 40 -9.18 5.57 -24.14
CA ARG A 40 -9.96 5.76 -22.93
C ARG A 40 -9.10 6.38 -21.84
N THR A 41 -9.49 7.54 -21.32
CA THR A 41 -8.88 8.08 -20.11
C THR A 41 -9.23 7.18 -18.93
N LEU A 42 -8.23 6.66 -18.22
CA LEU A 42 -8.44 5.85 -17.04
C LEU A 42 -8.68 6.76 -15.84
N LYS A 43 -9.81 6.54 -15.17
CA LYS A 43 -10.15 7.09 -13.86
C LYS A 43 -10.38 5.93 -12.90
N ARG A 44 -10.49 6.20 -11.60
CA ARG A 44 -10.91 5.20 -10.61
C ARG A 44 -12.12 4.39 -11.12
N ARG A 45 -12.06 3.06 -10.94
CA ARG A 45 -13.02 2.05 -11.41
C ARG A 45 -13.13 1.88 -12.94
N SER A 46 -12.32 2.56 -13.73
CA SER A 46 -12.28 2.31 -15.18
C SER A 46 -11.81 0.88 -15.44
N PRO A 47 -12.42 0.16 -16.39
CA PRO A 47 -11.97 -1.18 -16.74
C PRO A 47 -10.62 -1.12 -17.45
N VAL A 48 -9.81 -2.15 -17.21
CA VAL A 48 -8.62 -2.49 -17.99
C VAL A 48 -8.91 -3.81 -18.68
N PHE A 49 -8.62 -3.90 -19.96
CA PHE A 49 -8.87 -5.06 -20.80
C PHE A 49 -7.56 -5.82 -21.11
N ASP A 50 -7.71 -7.08 -21.47
CA ASP A 50 -6.65 -8.05 -21.78
C ASP A 50 -5.80 -7.71 -23.01
N VAL A 51 -6.14 -6.65 -23.73
CA VAL A 51 -5.44 -6.15 -24.93
C VAL A 51 -5.13 -4.65 -24.85
N ASP A 52 -5.20 -4.05 -23.66
CA ASP A 52 -4.93 -2.62 -23.49
C ASP A 52 -3.43 -2.28 -23.57
N VAL A 53 -3.13 -1.16 -24.22
CA VAL A 53 -1.88 -0.41 -24.02
C VAL A 53 -2.14 0.71 -23.03
N VAL A 54 -1.62 0.58 -21.81
CA VAL A 54 -1.77 1.56 -20.73
C VAL A 54 -0.57 2.51 -20.73
N ASN A 55 -0.85 3.81 -20.83
CA ASN A 55 0.15 4.86 -20.85
C ASN A 55 -0.06 5.82 -19.68
N THR A 56 1.02 6.20 -19.01
CA THR A 56 1.08 7.29 -18.03
C THR A 56 1.95 8.41 -18.59
N GLY A 57 1.48 9.66 -18.49
CA GLY A 57 2.24 10.84 -18.89
C GLY A 57 3.27 11.28 -17.85
N GLN A 58 3.85 12.46 -18.07
CA GLN A 58 4.68 13.15 -17.08
C GLN A 58 3.84 13.49 -15.84
N GLN A 59 4.45 13.43 -14.64
CA GLN A 59 3.79 13.69 -13.35
C GLN A 59 2.50 12.88 -13.16
N SER A 60 2.44 11.69 -13.74
CA SER A 60 1.26 10.83 -13.76
C SER A 60 1.59 9.47 -13.16
N ASN A 61 0.63 8.83 -12.50
CA ASN A 61 0.78 7.46 -12.02
C ASN A 61 -0.57 6.75 -12.03
N ALA A 62 -0.54 5.42 -12.01
CA ALA A 62 -1.74 4.60 -11.97
C ALA A 62 -1.55 3.40 -11.07
N GLN A 63 -2.63 2.93 -10.45
CA GLN A 63 -2.67 1.64 -9.77
C GLN A 63 -3.81 0.82 -10.36
N LEU A 64 -3.51 -0.41 -10.75
CA LEU A 64 -4.41 -1.35 -11.39
C LEU A 64 -4.57 -2.55 -10.47
N ARG A 65 -5.81 -3.04 -10.32
CA ARG A 65 -6.11 -4.33 -9.72
C ARG A 65 -6.60 -5.27 -10.80
N MET A 66 -5.90 -6.37 -10.98
CA MET A 66 -6.21 -7.36 -12.00
C MET A 66 -7.19 -8.40 -11.48
N GLN A 67 -7.78 -9.19 -12.38
CA GLN A 67 -8.83 -10.17 -12.06
C GLN A 67 -8.37 -11.30 -11.12
N ASP A 68 -7.07 -11.62 -11.12
CA ASP A 68 -6.46 -12.62 -10.24
C ASP A 68 -6.08 -12.05 -8.86
N GLY A 69 -6.32 -10.75 -8.64
CA GLY A 69 -5.96 -10.04 -7.42
C GLY A 69 -4.59 -9.34 -7.47
N ALA A 70 -3.83 -9.44 -8.57
CA ALA A 70 -2.56 -8.74 -8.70
C ALA A 70 -2.74 -7.22 -8.62
N LEU A 71 -1.77 -6.54 -8.01
CA LEU A 71 -1.70 -5.08 -7.94
C LEU A 71 -0.53 -4.60 -8.77
N ILE A 72 -0.78 -3.74 -9.76
CA ILE A 72 0.25 -3.16 -10.63
C ILE A 72 0.20 -1.64 -10.48
N ALA A 73 1.28 -1.06 -9.97
CA ALA A 73 1.50 0.38 -9.91
C ALA A 73 2.42 0.81 -11.06
N LEU A 74 2.01 1.82 -11.82
CA LEU A 74 2.74 2.38 -12.96
C LEU A 74 3.31 3.75 -12.60
N LYS A 75 4.60 3.95 -12.91
CA LYS A 75 5.31 5.24 -12.77
C LYS A 75 4.85 6.23 -13.82
N GLU A 76 5.33 7.46 -13.74
CA GLU A 76 5.22 8.41 -14.85
C GLU A 76 5.97 7.90 -16.08
N ASN A 77 5.60 8.42 -17.26
CA ASN A 77 6.24 8.09 -18.53
C ASN A 77 6.33 6.58 -18.80
N THR A 78 5.31 5.83 -18.38
CA THR A 78 5.27 4.37 -18.51
C THR A 78 4.35 3.97 -19.64
N GLN A 79 4.80 3.01 -20.44
CA GLN A 79 3.96 2.31 -21.42
C GLN A 79 4.01 0.81 -21.11
N LEU A 80 2.88 0.29 -20.67
CA LEU A 80 2.64 -1.13 -20.41
C LEU A 80 1.66 -1.66 -21.45
N ILE A 81 2.06 -2.70 -22.17
CA ILE A 81 1.20 -3.44 -23.09
C ILE A 81 0.75 -4.70 -22.37
N ILE A 82 -0.57 -4.93 -22.33
CA ILE A 82 -1.16 -6.20 -21.91
C ILE A 82 -1.40 -6.99 -23.18
N ASN A 83 -0.58 -8.03 -23.38
CA ASN A 83 -0.68 -8.92 -24.55
C ASN A 83 -1.66 -10.06 -24.28
N GLU A 84 -1.70 -10.53 -23.05
CA GLU A 84 -2.59 -11.58 -22.59
C GLU A 84 -2.84 -11.44 -21.09
N TYR A 85 -4.09 -11.59 -20.68
CA TYR A 85 -4.46 -11.67 -19.27
C TYR A 85 -5.71 -12.53 -19.12
N THR A 86 -5.52 -13.84 -19.04
CA THR A 86 -6.61 -14.82 -19.01
C THR A 86 -6.54 -15.70 -17.78
N GLY A 87 -7.68 -16.26 -17.37
CA GLY A 87 -7.80 -17.04 -16.13
C GLY A 87 -7.72 -16.20 -14.85
N ALA A 88 -7.95 -16.87 -13.72
CA ALA A 88 -7.92 -16.22 -12.39
C ALA A 88 -7.29 -17.12 -11.31
N SER A 89 -6.70 -18.25 -11.72
CA SER A 89 -6.01 -19.20 -10.84
C SER A 89 -4.67 -19.62 -11.43
N GLU A 90 -3.84 -20.28 -10.64
CA GLU A 90 -2.52 -20.77 -11.03
C GLU A 90 -2.56 -21.84 -12.13
N GLU A 91 -3.62 -22.66 -12.18
CA GLU A 91 -3.72 -23.82 -13.08
C GLU A 91 -4.21 -23.47 -14.50
N ASP A 92 -4.95 -22.37 -14.64
CA ASP A 92 -5.61 -21.96 -15.89
C ASP A 92 -5.29 -20.51 -16.30
N GLY A 93 -4.42 -19.84 -15.55
CA GLY A 93 -4.04 -18.44 -15.75
C GLY A 93 -2.87 -18.26 -16.70
N SER A 94 -2.94 -17.20 -17.50
CA SER A 94 -1.86 -16.75 -18.38
C SER A 94 -1.78 -15.23 -18.37
N VAL A 95 -0.60 -14.72 -18.05
CA VAL A 95 -0.29 -13.29 -17.99
C VAL A 95 0.93 -13.03 -18.86
N VAL A 96 0.72 -12.30 -19.95
CA VAL A 96 1.82 -11.81 -20.80
C VAL A 96 1.69 -10.29 -20.91
N MET A 97 2.67 -9.60 -20.34
CA MET A 97 2.77 -8.15 -20.37
C MET A 97 4.10 -7.71 -20.98
N GLU A 98 4.18 -6.48 -21.44
CA GLU A 98 5.40 -5.89 -21.98
C GLU A 98 5.57 -4.45 -21.50
N LEU A 99 6.68 -4.20 -20.80
CA LEU A 99 7.11 -2.87 -20.39
C LEU A 99 7.98 -2.28 -21.50
N VAL A 100 7.46 -1.29 -22.22
CA VAL A 100 8.19 -0.62 -23.31
C VAL A 100 9.10 0.48 -22.77
N THR A 101 8.61 1.25 -21.80
CA THR A 101 9.34 2.34 -21.15
C THR A 101 8.73 2.68 -19.79
N GLY A 102 9.48 3.41 -18.96
CA GLY A 102 9.08 3.80 -17.61
C GLY A 102 9.25 2.65 -16.63
N GLY A 103 8.40 2.57 -15.61
CA GLY A 103 8.54 1.56 -14.58
C GLY A 103 7.24 1.13 -13.96
N LEU A 104 7.26 -0.07 -13.40
CA LEU A 104 6.14 -0.63 -12.68
C LEU A 104 6.62 -1.36 -11.42
N ARG A 105 5.76 -1.35 -10.41
CA ARG A 105 5.85 -2.20 -9.23
C ARG A 105 4.65 -3.10 -9.22
N THR A 106 4.85 -4.37 -8.94
CA THR A 106 3.76 -5.34 -8.93
C THR A 106 3.82 -6.25 -7.71
N ILE A 107 2.65 -6.53 -7.16
CA ILE A 107 2.42 -7.65 -6.24
C ILE A 107 1.56 -8.63 -7.00
N THR A 108 2.11 -9.82 -7.21
CA THR A 108 1.50 -10.85 -8.06
C THR A 108 0.27 -11.47 -7.39
N GLY A 109 -0.74 -11.79 -8.20
CA GLY A 109 -2.03 -12.31 -7.74
C GLY A 109 -2.02 -13.83 -7.60
N LYS A 110 -3.18 -14.45 -7.81
CA LYS A 110 -3.34 -15.90 -7.77
C LYS A 110 -2.72 -16.63 -8.96
N ILE A 111 -2.48 -15.93 -10.08
CA ILE A 111 -1.73 -16.50 -11.20
C ILE A 111 -0.26 -16.45 -10.79
N LYS A 112 0.16 -17.52 -10.13
CA LYS A 112 1.53 -17.80 -9.73
C LYS A 112 1.98 -19.00 -10.56
N GLY A 113 3.26 -19.08 -10.91
CA GLY A 113 3.76 -20.16 -11.76
C GLY A 113 5.08 -19.79 -12.40
N ASN A 114 5.70 -20.73 -13.11
CA ASN A 114 6.93 -20.47 -13.86
C ASN A 114 6.66 -19.52 -15.07
N LYS A 115 7.66 -19.33 -15.91
CA LYS A 115 7.57 -18.51 -17.14
C LYS A 115 6.45 -18.90 -18.12
N ASP A 116 5.85 -20.08 -17.99
CA ASP A 116 4.81 -20.53 -18.92
C ASP A 116 3.48 -19.78 -18.67
N ASN A 117 3.22 -19.36 -17.42
CA ASN A 117 1.95 -18.75 -17.02
C ASN A 117 2.06 -17.25 -16.69
N TYR A 118 3.26 -16.74 -16.39
CA TYR A 118 3.50 -15.32 -16.18
C TYR A 118 4.81 -14.86 -16.83
N GLN A 119 4.71 -13.88 -17.71
CA GLN A 119 5.84 -13.27 -18.40
C GLN A 119 5.69 -11.75 -18.49
N LEU A 120 6.64 -11.01 -17.93
CA LEU A 120 6.84 -9.59 -18.21
C LEU A 120 8.02 -9.41 -19.18
N ARG A 121 7.72 -9.00 -20.41
CA ARG A 121 8.72 -8.66 -21.42
C ARG A 121 9.26 -7.26 -21.20
N THR A 122 10.55 -7.09 -21.47
CA THR A 122 11.29 -5.83 -21.37
C THR A 122 12.21 -5.70 -22.59
N PRO A 123 12.81 -4.53 -22.85
CA PRO A 123 13.68 -4.34 -24.01
C PRO A 123 14.96 -5.19 -24.02
N VAL A 124 15.32 -5.82 -22.90
CA VAL A 124 16.55 -6.62 -22.75
C VAL A 124 16.28 -8.07 -22.41
N GLY A 125 15.02 -8.49 -22.28
CA GLY A 125 14.72 -9.84 -21.81
C GLY A 125 13.31 -10.02 -21.26
N SER A 126 13.02 -11.20 -20.72
CA SER A 126 11.74 -11.50 -20.08
C SER A 126 11.90 -11.90 -18.62
N ILE A 127 10.90 -11.59 -17.82
CA ILE A 127 10.87 -11.86 -16.38
C ILE A 127 9.73 -12.82 -16.09
N GLY A 128 10.06 -13.99 -15.56
CA GLY A 128 9.13 -14.89 -14.88
C GLY A 128 9.15 -14.62 -13.37
N ILE A 129 8.12 -15.10 -12.67
CA ILE A 129 7.96 -14.89 -11.22
C ILE A 129 7.84 -16.23 -10.50
N ARG A 130 8.01 -16.21 -9.18
CA ARG A 130 7.57 -17.26 -8.25
C ARG A 130 7.02 -16.57 -7.00
N GLY A 131 5.76 -16.18 -7.06
CA GLY A 131 5.04 -15.51 -5.96
C GLY A 131 5.73 -14.25 -5.47
N THR A 132 5.69 -13.17 -6.25
CA THR A 132 6.65 -12.09 -6.10
C THR A 132 6.00 -10.72 -5.86
N HIS A 133 6.68 -9.92 -5.06
CA HIS A 133 6.59 -8.47 -5.05
C HIS A 133 7.90 -7.90 -5.61
N TYR A 134 7.85 -7.33 -6.81
CA TYR A 134 9.03 -6.78 -7.48
C TYR A 134 8.74 -5.46 -8.17
N GLU A 135 9.81 -4.77 -8.51
CA GLU A 135 9.81 -3.50 -9.21
C GLU A 135 10.82 -3.52 -10.36
N VAL A 136 10.41 -2.94 -11.48
CA VAL A 136 11.22 -2.85 -12.69
C VAL A 136 11.06 -1.48 -13.33
N GLU A 137 12.16 -0.91 -13.81
CA GLU A 137 12.16 0.36 -14.53
C GLU A 137 13.12 0.30 -15.71
N TRP A 138 12.62 0.58 -16.91
CA TRP A 138 13.40 0.78 -18.10
C TRP A 138 13.61 2.27 -18.35
N GLN A 139 14.82 2.74 -18.08
CA GLN A 139 15.22 4.12 -18.34
C GLN A 139 16.68 4.21 -18.75
N SER A 140 17.01 5.20 -19.59
CA SER A 140 18.41 5.48 -19.96
C SER A 140 19.17 4.23 -20.42
N ASN A 141 18.52 3.39 -21.24
CA ASN A 141 19.08 2.15 -21.79
C ASN A 141 19.52 1.13 -20.73
N THR A 142 18.95 1.20 -19.53
CA THR A 142 19.23 0.31 -18.41
C THR A 142 17.92 -0.16 -17.79
N LEU A 143 17.82 -1.48 -17.57
CA LEU A 143 16.77 -2.08 -16.78
C LEU A 143 17.21 -2.10 -15.32
N LEU A 144 16.42 -1.49 -14.44
CA LEU A 144 16.61 -1.54 -13.00
C LEU A 144 15.66 -2.60 -12.42
N LEU A 145 16.16 -3.45 -11.53
CA LEU A 145 15.40 -4.54 -10.94
C LEU A 145 15.53 -4.52 -9.42
N ALA A 146 14.38 -4.69 -8.73
CA ALA A 146 14.33 -4.93 -7.30
C ALA A 146 13.26 -5.96 -6.95
N VAL A 147 13.63 -6.95 -6.14
CA VAL A 147 12.74 -7.96 -5.58
C VAL A 147 12.63 -7.71 -4.08
N TRP A 148 11.41 -7.54 -3.59
CA TRP A 148 11.12 -7.27 -2.19
C TRP A 148 10.63 -8.51 -1.47
N ASP A 149 9.86 -9.36 -2.17
CA ASP A 149 9.42 -10.66 -1.70
C ASP A 149 9.30 -11.64 -2.88
N GLY A 150 9.51 -12.93 -2.61
CA GLY A 150 9.55 -14.00 -3.60
C GLY A 150 10.82 -14.04 -4.46
N THR A 151 10.68 -14.60 -5.67
CA THR A 151 11.79 -14.75 -6.64
C THR A 151 11.35 -14.28 -8.02
N ILE A 152 12.23 -13.63 -8.78
CA ILE A 152 12.08 -13.48 -10.23
C ILE A 152 13.17 -14.21 -10.98
N GLU A 153 12.82 -14.69 -12.16
CA GLU A 153 13.72 -15.33 -13.10
C GLU A 153 13.82 -14.47 -14.36
N VAL A 154 14.99 -13.88 -14.60
CA VAL A 154 15.23 -12.92 -15.67
C VAL A 154 16.00 -13.60 -16.80
N ASP A 155 15.33 -13.82 -17.92
CA ASP A 155 15.93 -14.30 -19.17
C ASP A 155 16.46 -13.13 -19.99
N ILE A 156 17.77 -13.06 -20.13
CA ILE A 156 18.46 -12.06 -20.96
C ILE A 156 19.29 -12.76 -22.03
N ASN A 157 20.02 -13.80 -21.61
CA ASN A 157 20.92 -14.62 -22.42
C ASN A 157 20.65 -16.12 -22.17
N ASP A 158 21.57 -17.01 -22.55
CA ASP A 158 21.44 -18.46 -22.39
C ASP A 158 21.35 -18.94 -20.93
N GLU A 159 21.78 -18.12 -19.95
CA GLU A 159 21.62 -18.43 -18.52
C GLU A 159 20.65 -17.47 -17.84
N PRO A 160 19.59 -17.98 -17.18
CA PRO A 160 18.65 -17.15 -16.44
C PRO A 160 19.28 -16.60 -15.15
N LEU A 161 19.01 -15.33 -14.86
CA LEU A 161 19.37 -14.70 -13.59
C LEU A 161 18.23 -14.86 -12.58
N LEU A 162 18.50 -15.49 -11.45
CA LEU A 162 17.57 -15.52 -10.31
C LEU A 162 17.84 -14.37 -9.35
N LEU A 163 16.79 -13.61 -9.01
CA LEU A 163 16.82 -12.57 -7.98
C LEU A 163 15.75 -12.82 -6.92
N GLY A 164 16.03 -12.46 -5.67
CA GLY A 164 15.14 -12.68 -4.53
C GLY A 164 15.52 -13.93 -3.72
N GLN A 165 14.54 -14.63 -3.16
CA GLN A 165 14.77 -15.71 -2.19
C GLN A 165 15.58 -16.90 -2.72
N GLU A 166 15.43 -17.26 -4.01
CA GLU A 166 16.21 -18.33 -4.65
C GLU A 166 17.49 -17.80 -5.35
N GLY A 167 17.74 -16.48 -5.32
CA GLY A 167 18.89 -15.83 -5.92
C GLY A 167 19.95 -15.41 -4.90
N ASN A 168 21.15 -15.07 -5.38
CA ASN A 168 22.22 -14.53 -4.52
C ASN A 168 22.04 -13.03 -4.22
N PHE A 169 21.19 -12.35 -4.97
CA PHE A 169 20.95 -10.92 -4.88
C PHE A 169 19.46 -10.64 -5.07
N SER A 170 18.95 -9.58 -4.45
CA SER A 170 17.57 -9.12 -4.67
C SER A 170 17.49 -7.96 -5.66
N PHE A 171 18.63 -7.42 -6.07
CA PHE A 171 18.71 -6.20 -6.87
C PHE A 171 19.73 -6.38 -7.99
N ALA A 172 19.44 -5.81 -9.16
CA ALA A 172 20.39 -5.80 -10.27
C ALA A 172 20.09 -4.65 -11.23
N THR A 173 21.07 -4.35 -12.09
CA THR A 173 20.85 -3.60 -13.32
C THR A 173 21.22 -4.46 -14.52
N VAL A 174 20.50 -4.27 -15.62
CA VAL A 174 20.81 -4.90 -16.91
C VAL A 174 21.00 -3.82 -17.95
N SER A 175 22.17 -3.74 -18.57
CA SER A 175 22.41 -2.79 -19.67
C SER A 175 21.65 -3.23 -20.92
N GLN A 176 21.49 -2.31 -21.89
CA GLN A 176 20.89 -2.64 -23.19
C GLN A 176 21.59 -3.78 -23.94
N SER A 177 22.88 -4.02 -23.69
CA SER A 177 23.61 -5.16 -24.28
C SER A 177 23.43 -6.47 -23.53
N GLY A 178 22.58 -6.50 -22.49
CA GLY A 178 22.34 -7.68 -21.67
C GLY A 178 23.41 -7.94 -20.60
N GLU A 179 24.24 -6.94 -20.27
CA GLU A 179 25.22 -7.07 -19.19
C GLU A 179 24.53 -6.91 -17.83
N VAL A 180 24.62 -7.94 -16.99
CA VAL A 180 24.02 -7.97 -15.66
C VAL A 180 25.02 -7.48 -14.62
N THR A 181 24.62 -6.50 -13.81
CA THR A 181 25.35 -6.06 -12.62
C THR A 181 24.47 -6.24 -11.38
N PRO A 182 24.73 -7.25 -10.53
CA PRO A 182 24.03 -7.40 -9.26
C PRO A 182 24.36 -6.26 -8.29
N LEU A 183 23.41 -5.91 -7.43
CA LEU A 183 23.54 -4.82 -6.46
C LEU A 183 23.24 -5.32 -5.05
N LEU A 184 23.89 -4.69 -4.06
CA LEU A 184 23.66 -4.96 -2.63
C LEU A 184 22.54 -4.12 -2.02
N ALA A 185 22.06 -3.12 -2.76
CA ALA A 185 21.00 -2.21 -2.34
C ALA A 185 20.09 -1.90 -3.54
N PRO A 186 18.81 -1.55 -3.31
CA PRO A 186 17.89 -1.22 -4.39
C PRO A 186 18.36 0.03 -5.13
N PRO A 187 18.21 0.09 -6.47
CA PRO A 187 18.45 1.30 -7.25
C PRO A 187 17.61 2.46 -6.70
N GLN A 188 18.25 3.59 -6.40
CA GLN A 188 17.58 4.77 -5.78
C GLN A 188 16.43 5.33 -6.62
N GLN A 189 16.41 5.04 -7.92
CA GLN A 189 15.36 5.45 -8.84
C GLN A 189 14.06 4.66 -8.63
N LEU A 190 14.15 3.40 -8.17
CA LEU A 190 13.00 2.56 -7.81
C LEU A 190 12.38 3.00 -6.47
N SER A 191 13.15 3.64 -5.59
CA SER A 191 12.63 4.18 -4.32
C SER A 191 11.66 5.38 -4.50
N ARG A 192 11.38 5.82 -5.73
CA ARG A 192 10.58 7.02 -6.06
C ARG A 192 9.24 6.69 -6.73
N LEU A 193 8.39 5.89 -6.08
CA LEU A 193 6.97 5.80 -6.45
C LEU A 193 6.11 6.91 -5.82
N THR A 194 6.72 7.77 -5.01
CA THR A 194 6.15 9.04 -4.56
C THR A 194 6.51 10.15 -5.57
N PRO A 195 5.54 10.97 -6.03
CA PRO A 195 5.88 12.19 -6.77
C PRO A 195 6.77 13.07 -5.89
N SER A 196 7.88 13.55 -6.43
CA SER A 196 8.64 14.62 -5.79
C SER A 196 7.70 15.83 -5.68
N ALA A 197 7.31 16.19 -4.45
CA ALA A 197 6.78 17.51 -4.16
C ALA A 197 7.86 18.50 -4.59
N GLN A 198 7.67 19.06 -5.77
CA GLN A 198 8.57 20.02 -6.37
C GLN A 198 8.70 21.16 -5.38
N ALA A 199 9.90 21.30 -4.81
CA ALA A 199 10.25 22.38 -3.92
C ALA A 199 9.82 23.69 -4.57
N ALA A 200 8.78 24.30 -4.00
CA ALA A 200 8.50 25.70 -4.25
C ALA A 200 9.70 26.46 -3.72
N THR A 201 10.57 26.83 -4.64
CA THR A 201 11.69 27.75 -4.44
C THR A 201 11.13 29.02 -3.80
N SER A 202 11.29 29.15 -2.50
CA SER A 202 11.17 30.45 -1.84
C SER A 202 12.39 31.25 -2.25
N GLY A 203 12.16 32.21 -3.14
CA GLY A 203 13.16 33.16 -3.59
C GLY A 203 13.78 33.88 -2.40
N SER A 204 15.10 33.96 -2.44
CA SER A 204 15.94 34.87 -1.68
C SER A 204 15.47 36.32 -1.85
N ASP A 205 15.32 37.03 -0.73
CA ASP A 205 15.54 38.47 -0.68
C ASP A 205 16.34 38.81 0.60
N PRO A 206 17.57 39.35 0.48
CA PRO A 206 18.33 39.89 1.61
C PRO A 206 18.17 41.41 1.68
N ASP A 207 17.70 41.94 2.82
CA ASP A 207 18.16 43.20 3.44
C ASP A 207 17.12 43.75 4.43
N ALA A 208 17.50 43.87 5.71
CA ALA A 208 17.28 45.02 6.60
C ALA A 208 17.54 44.66 8.09
N GLN A 209 18.82 44.67 8.45
CA GLN A 209 19.46 45.41 9.55
C GLN A 209 18.79 45.67 10.93
N ASP A 210 19.55 45.32 11.97
CA ASP A 210 19.75 45.89 13.33
C ASP A 210 18.54 46.27 14.22
N ASP A 211 18.48 45.66 15.41
CA ASP A 211 18.99 46.34 16.62
C ASP A 211 19.16 45.39 17.81
N ALA A 212 20.21 45.61 18.59
CA ALA A 212 20.68 44.77 19.69
C ALA A 212 20.39 45.36 21.09
N ALA A 213 20.35 44.44 22.07
CA ALA A 213 20.55 44.62 23.53
C ALA A 213 19.38 45.26 24.34
N ASN A 214 19.08 44.89 25.58
CA ASN A 214 19.93 44.45 26.69
C ASN A 214 19.12 43.89 27.90
N ALA A 215 19.75 42.98 28.64
CA ALA A 215 19.73 42.71 30.10
C ALA A 215 18.44 42.35 30.89
N SER A 216 18.42 41.08 31.32
CA SER A 216 18.37 40.53 32.70
C SER A 216 17.83 41.36 33.88
N GLY A 217 16.96 40.73 34.69
CA GLY A 217 16.63 41.15 36.06
C GLY A 217 15.51 40.32 36.72
N THR A 218 15.90 39.46 37.65
CA THR A 218 15.16 38.46 38.48
C THR A 218 14.14 39.00 39.51
N SER A 219 13.23 38.09 39.96
CA SER A 219 12.62 37.91 41.32
C SER A 219 11.75 39.05 41.90
N ASP A 220 10.63 38.87 42.62
CA ASP A 220 9.99 37.73 43.30
C ASP A 220 8.60 38.20 43.84
N LEU A 221 7.63 37.27 43.96
CA LEU A 221 6.55 37.14 44.98
C LEU A 221 5.51 38.31 45.10
N ASP A 222 4.21 38.13 45.32
CA ASP A 222 3.48 37.15 46.12
C ASP A 222 1.94 37.29 45.88
N ASP A 223 1.21 36.31 46.42
CA ASP A 223 -0.19 36.36 46.90
C ASP A 223 -1.36 35.91 46.00
N ALA A 224 -1.90 34.74 46.37
CA ALA A 224 -3.23 34.19 46.06
C ALA A 224 -4.28 34.84 47.00
N PRO A 225 -5.58 34.45 47.12
CA PRO A 225 -6.27 33.16 46.86
C PRO A 225 -7.40 33.31 45.82
N GLY A 226 -7.97 32.29 45.18
CA GLY A 226 -8.46 31.02 45.68
C GLY A 226 -9.99 31.03 45.63
N GLU A 227 -10.61 30.54 44.56
CA GLU A 227 -12.02 30.13 44.56
C GLU A 227 -12.22 28.85 43.75
N THR A 228 -12.57 27.81 44.49
CA THR A 228 -12.99 26.49 44.04
C THR A 228 -14.48 26.55 43.70
N THR A 229 -14.85 26.46 42.42
CA THR A 229 -16.27 26.28 42.04
C THR A 229 -16.57 24.79 41.94
N THR A 230 -17.30 24.32 42.95
CA THR A 230 -17.93 23.00 43.04
C THR A 230 -19.18 22.97 42.15
N LEU A 231 -19.24 22.05 41.18
CA LEU A 231 -20.48 21.77 40.45
C LEU A 231 -21.19 20.59 41.10
N ALA A 232 -22.30 20.91 41.77
CA ALA A 232 -23.20 20.00 42.43
C ALA A 232 -24.00 19.18 41.41
N ILE A 233 -24.09 17.88 41.68
CA ILE A 233 -24.90 16.90 40.96
C ILE A 233 -26.26 16.80 41.66
N ALA A 234 -27.32 17.27 41.02
CA ALA A 234 -28.69 16.82 41.32
C ALA A 234 -29.64 17.28 40.20
N GLN A 235 -30.16 16.34 39.42
CA GLN A 235 -31.59 16.08 39.34
C GLN A 235 -31.88 14.84 38.47
N THR A 236 -32.81 14.05 39.00
CA THR A 236 -33.38 12.80 38.51
C THR A 236 -34.04 12.93 37.12
N PRO A 237 -34.16 11.79 36.43
CA PRO A 237 -35.48 11.43 35.92
C PRO A 237 -35.93 10.04 36.38
N VAL A 238 -37.21 10.03 36.71
CA VAL A 238 -38.10 8.88 36.86
C VAL A 238 -38.18 8.13 35.54
N ALA A 239 -37.89 6.82 35.53
CA ALA A 239 -38.52 5.88 34.61
C ALA A 239 -38.40 4.44 35.12
N THR A 240 -39.57 3.83 35.24
CA THR A 240 -39.90 2.51 35.76
C THR A 240 -39.29 1.37 34.93
N ALA A 241 -38.95 0.26 35.59
CA ALA A 241 -38.56 -0.99 34.95
C ALA A 241 -39.63 -1.48 33.94
N PRO A 242 -39.24 -2.08 32.80
CA PRO A 242 -40.19 -2.52 31.80
C PRO A 242 -41.03 -3.71 32.31
N ALA A 243 -42.35 -3.56 32.18
CA ALA A 243 -43.31 -4.64 32.27
C ALA A 243 -43.28 -5.44 30.96
N THR A 244 -43.05 -6.75 31.08
CA THR A 244 -43.40 -7.86 30.16
C THR A 244 -43.49 -7.59 28.66
N GLU A 245 -42.73 -8.39 27.91
CA GLU A 245 -42.63 -8.58 26.45
C GLU A 245 -43.97 -8.51 25.66
N ALA A 246 -45.09 -8.85 26.29
CA ALA A 246 -46.42 -8.81 25.67
C ALA A 246 -47.00 -7.39 25.43
N ALA A 247 -46.45 -6.34 26.05
CA ALA A 247 -46.99 -4.98 25.93
C ALA A 247 -46.39 -4.17 24.76
N PHE A 248 -45.27 -4.63 24.18
CA PHE A 248 -44.61 -3.97 23.03
C PHE A 248 -45.20 -4.44 21.68
N GLU A 249 -45.70 -5.68 21.62
CA GLU A 249 -46.34 -6.28 20.45
C GLU A 249 -47.69 -5.62 20.04
N ALA A 250 -48.32 -4.85 20.94
CA ALA A 250 -49.64 -4.27 20.69
C ALA A 250 -49.62 -2.86 20.07
N ALA A 251 -48.44 -2.29 19.79
CA ALA A 251 -48.29 -0.85 19.49
C ALA A 251 -47.79 -0.52 18.07
N LEU A 252 -47.89 -1.41 17.08
CA LEU A 252 -47.60 -1.09 15.68
C LEU A 252 -48.87 -1.10 14.81
N PRO A 253 -49.15 -0.03 14.03
CA PRO A 253 -50.28 0.02 13.12
C PRO A 253 -50.08 -0.87 11.88
N ASP A 254 -51.14 -1.57 11.52
CA ASP A 254 -51.34 -2.35 10.30
C ASP A 254 -51.35 -1.43 9.06
N VAL A 255 -50.28 -1.47 8.28
CA VAL A 255 -50.30 -1.06 6.87
C VAL A 255 -49.54 -2.10 6.06
N GLY A 256 -50.23 -3.18 5.73
CA GLY A 256 -49.79 -4.07 4.66
C GLY A 256 -49.80 -3.33 3.31
N ARG A 257 -48.62 -3.25 2.66
CA ARG A 257 -48.46 -3.27 1.20
C ARG A 257 -47.11 -3.85 0.80
N ASP A 258 -47.22 -4.84 -0.08
CA ASP A 258 -46.21 -5.46 -0.95
C ASP A 258 -45.08 -6.26 -0.29
N ILE A 259 -45.34 -7.56 -0.07
CA ILE A 259 -44.34 -8.56 0.30
C ILE A 259 -44.13 -9.47 -0.93
N SER A 260 -43.43 -8.96 -1.93
CA SER A 260 -42.77 -9.79 -2.93
C SER A 260 -41.45 -9.15 -3.31
N GLU A 261 -40.48 -9.25 -2.39
CA GLU A 261 -39.02 -9.30 -2.61
C GLU A 261 -38.28 -8.99 -1.29
N ASN A 262 -38.56 -9.76 -0.24
CA ASN A 262 -37.64 -9.86 0.91
C ASN A 262 -36.96 -11.22 0.84
N SER A 263 -35.88 -11.30 0.06
CA SER A 263 -34.79 -12.21 0.39
C SER A 263 -34.33 -11.85 1.80
N PHE A 264 -34.36 -12.84 2.69
CA PHE A 264 -33.92 -12.77 4.07
C PHE A 264 -32.67 -11.89 4.22
N ILE A 265 -32.76 -10.88 5.09
CA ILE A 265 -31.58 -10.23 5.66
C ILE A 265 -30.85 -11.31 6.45
N THR A 266 -29.72 -11.77 5.94
CA THR A 266 -28.79 -12.67 6.65
C THR A 266 -28.13 -11.93 7.81
N GLU A 267 -27.72 -12.66 8.86
CA GLU A 267 -27.03 -12.13 10.05
C GLU A 267 -25.74 -11.33 9.74
N GLU A 268 -25.24 -11.38 8.51
CA GLU A 268 -24.12 -10.58 8.00
C GLU A 268 -24.45 -9.07 7.87
N ASN A 269 -25.74 -8.70 7.77
CA ASN A 269 -26.19 -7.31 7.64
C ASN A 269 -26.52 -6.62 8.98
N LEU A 270 -26.24 -7.24 10.13
CA LEU A 270 -26.56 -6.67 11.45
C LEU A 270 -25.34 -6.14 12.23
N ASP A 271 -24.11 -6.36 11.73
CA ASP A 271 -22.87 -5.81 12.32
C ASP A 271 -22.42 -4.48 11.69
N THR A 272 -23.11 -3.99 10.66
CA THR A 272 -22.80 -2.72 9.96
C THR A 272 -23.74 -1.57 10.34
N VAL A 273 -24.24 -1.55 11.58
CA VAL A 273 -24.92 -0.36 12.09
C VAL A 273 -23.88 0.66 12.55
N GLY A 274 -23.39 1.48 11.61
CA GLY A 274 -22.78 2.77 11.91
C GLY A 274 -21.25 2.85 11.91
N ILE A 275 -20.55 1.88 11.32
CA ILE A 275 -19.13 2.03 10.98
C ILE A 275 -19.03 1.80 9.48
N ASP A 276 -18.63 2.83 8.73
CA ASP A 276 -18.35 2.67 7.31
C ASP A 276 -17.27 1.58 7.14
N PRO A 277 -17.42 0.64 6.19
CA PRO A 277 -16.40 -0.36 5.90
C PRO A 277 -15.01 0.28 5.82
N LEU A 278 -13.97 -0.40 6.31
CA LEU A 278 -12.59 0.14 6.29
C LEU A 278 -12.19 0.60 4.88
N GLU A 279 -12.66 -0.10 3.86
CA GLU A 279 -12.47 0.28 2.45
C GLU A 279 -13.09 1.64 2.09
N ASP A 280 -14.27 1.94 2.62
CA ASP A 280 -14.96 3.21 2.39
C ASP A 280 -14.26 4.33 3.16
N LEU A 281 -13.89 4.09 4.42
CA LEU A 281 -13.12 5.03 5.23
C LEU A 281 -11.77 5.37 4.57
N LEU A 282 -11.04 4.35 4.08
CA LEU A 282 -9.77 4.56 3.38
C LEU A 282 -9.97 5.27 2.04
N ALA A 283 -11.09 5.02 1.34
CA ALA A 283 -11.40 5.67 0.08
C ALA A 283 -11.83 7.14 0.22
N GLU A 284 -12.37 7.51 1.39
CA GLU A 284 -12.75 8.89 1.73
C GLU A 284 -11.57 9.71 2.27
N ARG A 285 -10.58 9.06 2.89
CA ARG A 285 -9.41 9.73 3.44
C ARG A 285 -8.42 10.10 2.34
N THR A 286 -7.95 11.36 2.35
CA THR A 286 -6.90 11.86 1.46
C THR A 286 -5.77 12.52 2.25
N GLY A 287 -4.62 12.68 1.60
CA GLY A 287 -3.42 13.31 2.15
C GLY A 287 -2.54 12.34 2.95
N THR A 288 -1.64 12.91 3.74
CA THR A 288 -0.77 12.15 4.66
C THR A 288 -1.21 12.33 6.10
N ALA A 289 -0.97 11.32 6.93
CA ALA A 289 -1.18 11.38 8.38
C ALA A 289 0.00 10.76 9.12
N LEU A 290 0.47 11.46 10.15
CA LEU A 290 1.51 10.98 11.04
C LEU A 290 0.85 10.40 12.30
N TYR A 291 1.13 9.14 12.60
CA TYR A 291 0.76 8.48 13.84
C TYR A 291 2.00 8.40 14.71
N SER A 292 2.09 9.24 15.73
CA SER A 292 3.28 9.36 16.58
C SER A 292 2.95 9.47 18.07
N GLN A 293 1.67 9.67 18.43
CA GLN A 293 1.26 9.70 19.82
C GLN A 293 1.00 8.29 20.32
N LEU A 294 1.91 7.80 21.16
CA LEU A 294 1.84 6.46 21.74
C LEU A 294 0.85 6.42 22.91
N GLU A 295 -0.35 5.88 22.65
CA GLU A 295 -1.40 5.72 23.67
C GLU A 295 -1.16 4.49 24.55
N ARG A 296 -0.58 3.44 23.97
CA ARG A 296 -0.23 2.21 24.67
C ARG A 296 1.05 1.63 24.09
N ALA A 297 1.92 1.14 24.95
CA ALA A 297 3.07 0.32 24.58
C ALA A 297 3.35 -0.70 25.67
N GLU A 298 3.37 -1.97 25.29
CA GLU A 298 3.68 -3.11 26.16
C GLU A 298 4.83 -3.88 25.54
N PHE A 299 6.03 -3.31 25.65
CA PHE A 299 7.23 -3.85 25.00
C PHE A 299 8.01 -4.71 25.97
N SER A 300 8.58 -5.79 25.45
CA SER A 300 9.40 -6.74 26.18
C SER A 300 10.69 -7.01 25.41
N SER A 301 11.77 -7.20 26.15
CA SER A 301 13.07 -7.64 25.61
C SER A 301 13.60 -8.79 26.46
N SER A 302 14.22 -9.78 25.82
CA SER A 302 14.92 -10.85 26.55
C SER A 302 16.19 -10.34 27.25
N ALA A 303 16.68 -9.17 26.85
CA ALA A 303 17.83 -8.49 27.44
C ALA A 303 17.49 -7.56 28.63
N GLY A 304 16.23 -7.53 29.08
CA GLY A 304 15.83 -6.87 30.32
C GLY A 304 14.73 -5.82 30.16
N ALA A 305 14.68 -4.87 31.10
CA ALA A 305 13.64 -3.84 31.14
C ALA A 305 13.75 -2.87 29.96
N VAL A 306 12.61 -2.53 29.36
CA VAL A 306 12.50 -1.63 28.21
C VAL A 306 12.26 -0.18 28.68
N SER A 307 12.85 0.79 27.98
CA SER A 307 12.70 2.24 28.23
C SER A 307 12.78 3.06 26.93
N ASN A 308 12.52 4.38 27.00
CA ASN A 308 12.64 5.33 25.88
C ASN A 308 11.91 4.93 24.58
N ILE A 309 10.72 4.34 24.72
CA ILE A 309 9.94 3.87 23.59
C ILE A 309 9.52 5.05 22.70
N GLN A 310 9.86 4.96 21.42
CA GLN A 310 9.49 5.88 20.37
C GLN A 310 8.98 5.07 19.18
N MET A 311 7.83 5.46 18.66
CA MET A 311 7.30 4.84 17.46
C MET A 311 6.53 5.87 16.66
N GLN A 312 6.74 5.86 15.34
CA GLN A 312 6.01 6.69 14.42
C GLN A 312 5.73 5.95 13.12
N ILE A 313 4.55 6.20 12.55
CA ILE A 313 4.15 5.67 11.25
C ILE A 313 3.58 6.83 10.44
N ASN A 314 4.18 7.12 9.29
CA ASN A 314 3.62 8.07 8.34
C ASN A 314 2.81 7.29 7.29
N VAL A 315 1.51 7.55 7.24
CA VAL A 315 0.59 6.95 6.26
C VAL A 315 0.30 7.97 5.17
N ASP A 316 0.49 7.56 3.94
CA ASP A 316 0.12 8.33 2.76
C ASP A 316 -1.13 7.68 2.15
N PHE A 317 -2.29 8.24 2.49
CA PHE A 317 -3.59 7.77 2.00
C PHE A 317 -3.76 8.03 0.50
N ASP A 318 -3.10 9.07 -0.02
CA ASP A 318 -3.15 9.38 -1.43
C ASP A 318 -2.46 8.31 -2.30
N ASN A 319 -1.36 7.76 -1.80
CA ASN A 319 -0.58 6.75 -2.51
C ASN A 319 -0.86 5.31 -2.03
N GLY A 320 -1.68 5.13 -0.99
CA GLY A 320 -1.98 3.81 -0.43
C GLY A 320 -0.75 3.17 0.22
N THR A 321 0.11 3.97 0.84
CA THR A 321 1.43 3.54 1.30
C THR A 321 1.71 3.95 2.74
N VAL A 322 2.67 3.27 3.36
CA VAL A 322 3.42 3.76 4.51
C VAL A 322 4.82 4.05 4.02
N PRO A 323 5.13 5.32 3.64
CA PRO A 323 6.46 5.64 3.10
C PRO A 323 7.57 5.42 4.11
N GLN A 324 7.29 5.66 5.40
CA GLN A 324 8.26 5.54 6.48
C GLN A 324 7.58 5.27 7.82
N GLY A 325 8.04 4.23 8.50
CA GLY A 325 7.80 3.96 9.91
C GLY A 325 9.11 3.73 10.64
N VAL A 326 9.15 4.13 11.91
CA VAL A 326 10.31 3.94 12.80
C VAL A 326 9.82 3.46 14.16
N LEU A 327 10.55 2.50 14.72
CA LEU A 327 10.38 1.96 16.07
C LEU A 327 11.76 2.02 16.74
N SER A 328 11.85 2.60 17.94
CA SER A 328 13.05 2.57 18.77
C SER A 328 12.70 2.43 20.24
N PHE A 329 13.52 1.71 20.99
CA PHE A 329 13.49 1.67 22.45
C PHE A 329 14.83 1.13 22.99
N ASN A 330 15.11 1.32 24.28
CA ASN A 330 16.32 0.83 24.92
C ASN A 330 16.04 -0.33 25.86
N ASP A 331 16.98 -1.27 25.94
CA ASP A 331 17.11 -2.23 27.04
C ASP A 331 18.51 -2.15 27.68
N GLN A 332 18.94 -3.18 28.41
CA GLN A 332 20.24 -3.19 29.11
C GLN A 332 21.44 -3.41 28.18
N GLN A 333 21.24 -3.98 26.99
CA GLN A 333 22.28 -4.32 26.03
C GLN A 333 22.40 -3.28 24.91
N GLY A 334 21.36 -2.48 24.65
CA GLY A 334 21.45 -1.38 23.71
C GLY A 334 20.11 -0.78 23.30
N GLU A 335 20.15 -0.01 22.22
CA GLU A 335 18.95 0.44 21.51
C GLU A 335 18.50 -0.63 20.53
N TRP A 336 17.23 -1.02 20.59
CA TRP A 336 16.53 -1.61 19.47
C TRP A 336 16.07 -0.50 18.53
N PHE A 337 16.36 -0.64 17.25
CA PHE A 337 15.89 0.26 16.20
C PHE A 337 15.33 -0.58 15.05
N ALA A 338 14.19 -0.19 14.52
CA ALA A 338 13.64 -0.75 13.29
C ALA A 338 13.05 0.36 12.41
N ALA A 339 13.41 0.35 11.14
CA ALA A 339 12.80 1.15 10.09
C ALA A 339 12.02 0.25 9.14
N PHE A 340 10.81 0.66 8.81
CA PHE A 340 9.88 -0.14 8.03
C PHE A 340 9.06 0.75 7.08
N ASN A 341 8.50 0.13 6.04
CA ASN A 341 7.57 0.77 5.13
C ASN A 341 6.52 -0.26 4.68
N GLY A 342 5.55 0.14 3.89
CA GLY A 342 4.52 -0.79 3.49
C GLY A 342 3.42 -0.21 2.63
N LEU A 343 2.35 -0.98 2.53
CA LEU A 343 1.13 -0.63 1.80
C LEU A 343 -0.06 -0.66 2.74
N ILE A 344 -1.07 0.14 2.41
CA ILE A 344 -2.39 0.07 3.01
C ILE A 344 -3.40 -0.41 1.98
N ASP A 345 -4.28 -1.31 2.39
CA ASP A 345 -5.35 -1.83 1.55
C ASP A 345 -6.65 -1.99 2.37
N ALA A 346 -7.69 -2.52 1.72
CA ALA A 346 -8.98 -2.76 2.37
C ALA A 346 -8.92 -3.76 3.53
N ASN A 347 -7.84 -4.55 3.65
CA ASN A 347 -7.64 -5.54 4.70
C ASN A 347 -6.76 -4.99 5.85
N GLY A 348 -6.23 -3.78 5.73
CA GLY A 348 -5.40 -3.14 6.76
C GLY A 348 -4.08 -2.65 6.21
N MET A 349 -2.99 -3.01 6.88
CA MET A 349 -1.65 -2.51 6.57
C MET A 349 -0.66 -3.68 6.48
N THR A 350 0.05 -3.77 5.36
CA THR A 350 1.14 -4.74 5.17
C THR A 350 2.45 -3.98 5.30
N LEU A 351 3.22 -4.27 6.35
CA LEU A 351 4.49 -3.62 6.65
C LEU A 351 5.65 -4.59 6.51
N GLY A 352 6.76 -4.10 5.97
CA GLY A 352 8.04 -4.82 5.89
C GLY A 352 9.12 -4.07 6.67
N VAL A 353 9.86 -4.80 7.50
CA VAL A 353 11.05 -4.26 8.19
C VAL A 353 12.19 -4.20 7.19
N ASN A 354 12.64 -2.99 6.86
CA ASN A 354 13.72 -2.76 5.90
C ASN A 354 15.10 -2.86 6.57
N PHE A 355 15.16 -2.45 7.82
CA PHE A 355 16.38 -2.44 8.62
C PHE A 355 15.99 -2.57 10.08
N ALA A 356 16.66 -3.46 10.81
CA ALA A 356 16.61 -3.48 12.25
C ALA A 356 18.00 -3.71 12.85
N SER A 357 18.21 -3.21 14.05
CA SER A 357 19.44 -3.38 14.82
C SER A 357 19.16 -3.41 16.31
N HIS A 358 20.06 -4.03 17.06
CA HIS A 358 20.10 -3.99 18.51
C HIS A 358 21.53 -3.67 18.99
N GLY A 359 21.72 -2.49 19.57
CA GLY A 359 23.05 -1.95 19.85
C GLY A 359 23.90 -1.86 18.58
N GLN A 360 24.94 -2.70 18.49
CA GLN A 360 25.82 -2.79 17.31
C GLN A 360 25.55 -4.03 16.44
N ASN A 361 24.51 -4.81 16.75
CA ASN A 361 24.19 -6.06 16.07
C ASN A 361 23.06 -5.83 15.05
N LEU A 362 23.09 -6.59 13.94
CA LEU A 362 21.99 -6.63 12.99
C LEU A 362 20.82 -7.42 13.56
N ALA A 363 19.62 -6.94 13.29
CA ALA A 363 18.38 -7.60 13.66
C ALA A 363 17.43 -7.70 12.47
N GLU A 364 16.44 -8.57 12.62
CA GLU A 364 15.34 -8.75 11.68
C GLU A 364 14.02 -8.91 12.43
N GLY A 365 12.92 -8.92 11.70
CA GLY A 365 11.63 -9.25 12.29
C GLY A 365 10.42 -8.75 11.53
N THR A 366 9.30 -8.66 12.23
CA THR A 366 7.96 -8.40 11.69
C THR A 366 7.26 -7.28 12.46
N ILE A 367 6.43 -6.53 11.75
CA ILE A 367 5.53 -5.53 12.33
C ILE A 367 4.17 -5.72 11.66
N ASP A 368 3.14 -6.00 12.45
CA ASP A 368 1.77 -6.15 11.99
C ASP A 368 0.97 -4.97 12.52
N THR A 369 0.13 -4.37 11.68
CA THR A 369 -0.63 -3.17 12.05
C THR A 369 -1.99 -3.13 11.35
N GLN A 370 -2.98 -2.60 12.04
CA GLN A 370 -4.32 -2.37 11.53
C GLN A 370 -4.84 -1.00 11.95
N PHE A 371 -5.67 -0.41 11.10
CA PHE A 371 -6.44 0.78 11.46
C PHE A 371 -7.52 0.42 12.49
N SER A 372 -7.83 1.40 13.33
CA SER A 372 -8.96 1.35 14.26
C SER A 372 -9.47 2.76 14.48
N ASP A 373 -10.64 2.89 15.10
CA ASP A 373 -11.22 4.19 15.47
C ASP A 373 -11.35 5.13 14.26
N GLU A 374 -11.98 4.63 13.19
CA GLU A 374 -12.20 5.38 11.94
C GLU A 374 -10.90 5.94 11.34
N LEU A 375 -9.87 5.08 11.27
CA LEU A 375 -8.51 5.44 10.84
C LEU A 375 -7.75 6.37 11.77
N ASN A 376 -8.29 6.84 12.90
CA ASN A 376 -7.57 7.76 13.77
C ASN A 376 -6.49 7.08 14.62
N LYS A 377 -6.53 5.74 14.71
CA LYS A 377 -5.59 4.95 15.50
C LYS A 377 -5.01 3.78 14.71
N LEU A 378 -3.76 3.47 15.01
CA LEU A 378 -3.09 2.25 14.58
C LEU A 378 -2.90 1.34 15.77
N ARG A 379 -3.30 0.08 15.65
CA ARG A 379 -3.03 -0.97 16.64
C ARG A 379 -2.16 -2.01 16.00
N GLY A 380 -1.15 -2.49 16.70
CA GLY A 380 -0.23 -3.45 16.12
C GLY A 380 0.62 -4.18 17.13
N ASN A 381 1.40 -5.11 16.59
CA ASN A 381 2.44 -5.84 17.29
C ASN A 381 3.72 -5.85 16.48
N PHE A 382 4.83 -6.13 17.14
CA PHE A 382 6.10 -6.43 16.47
C PHE A 382 6.80 -7.59 17.14
N ASN A 383 7.67 -8.26 16.38
CA ASN A 383 8.63 -9.23 16.87
C ASN A 383 9.96 -8.96 16.18
N LEU A 384 11.04 -8.79 16.93
CA LEU A 384 12.40 -8.59 16.46
C LEU A 384 13.35 -9.59 17.13
N ASN A 385 14.39 -10.01 16.42
CA ASN A 385 15.48 -10.80 16.96
C ASN A 385 16.81 -10.38 16.34
N GLU A 386 17.91 -10.52 17.08
CA GLU A 386 19.23 -10.42 16.48
C GLU A 386 19.45 -11.57 15.49
N ILE A 387 20.18 -11.31 14.41
CA ILE A 387 20.47 -12.32 13.37
C ILE A 387 21.51 -13.32 13.87
N ASP A 388 22.59 -12.81 14.49
CA ASP A 388 23.71 -13.64 14.93
C ASP A 388 23.43 -14.35 16.28
N GLU A 389 22.51 -13.82 17.10
CA GLU A 389 22.09 -14.41 18.37
C GLU A 389 20.55 -14.39 18.51
N PRO A 390 19.82 -15.30 17.84
CA PRO A 390 18.34 -15.26 17.80
C PRO A 390 17.63 -15.44 19.15
N SER A 391 18.36 -15.77 20.23
CA SER A 391 17.85 -15.79 21.59
C SER A 391 17.66 -14.39 22.20
N VAL A 392 18.30 -13.38 21.61
CA VAL A 392 18.13 -11.96 21.92
C VAL A 392 16.97 -11.43 21.09
N THR A 393 15.83 -11.24 21.73
CA THR A 393 14.55 -10.95 21.09
C THR A 393 13.86 -9.79 21.76
N ALA A 394 13.08 -9.03 21.00
CA ALA A 394 12.13 -8.09 21.55
C ALA A 394 10.77 -8.19 20.84
N SER A 395 9.70 -7.99 21.60
CA SER A 395 8.34 -8.03 21.05
C SER A 395 7.44 -7.12 21.86
N GLY A 396 6.34 -6.69 21.27
CA GLY A 396 5.39 -5.86 22.00
C GLY A 396 4.13 -5.52 21.23
N LEU A 397 3.18 -4.97 21.96
CA LEU A 397 1.94 -4.40 21.44
C LEU A 397 2.00 -2.88 21.54
N PHE A 398 1.41 -2.20 20.56
CA PHE A 398 1.28 -0.74 20.57
C PHE A 398 -0.09 -0.26 20.09
N ILE A 399 -0.43 0.95 20.54
CA ILE A 399 -1.49 1.77 19.97
C ILE A 399 -0.92 3.16 19.72
N LEU A 400 -0.95 3.59 18.46
CA LEU A 400 -0.58 4.94 18.03
C LEU A 400 -1.84 5.72 17.63
N SER A 401 -1.83 7.01 17.90
CA SER A 401 -2.83 7.98 17.45
C SER A 401 -2.14 9.12 16.68
N GLN A 402 -2.95 9.85 15.93
CA GLN A 402 -2.53 11.12 15.33
C GLN A 402 -2.35 12.17 16.45
N PRO A 403 -1.32 13.04 16.39
CA PRO A 403 -1.03 14.03 17.41
C PRO A 403 -2.04 15.18 17.50
#